data_AF-A0A956YYN1-F1
#
_entry.id   AF-A0A956YYN1-F1
#
_cell.length_a   1.000
_cell.length_b   1.000
_cell.length_c   1.000
_cell.angle_alpha   90.00
_cell.angle_beta   90.00
_cell.angle_gamma   90.00
#
_symmetry.space_group_name_H-M   'P 1'
#
loop_
_entity.id
_entity.type
_entity.pdbx_description
1 polymer ?
#
loop_
_entity_poly.entity_id
_entity_poly.type
_entity_poly.pdbx_seq_one_letter_code
_entity_poly.pdbx_strand_id
1 'polypeptide(L)'
;MTDALSPLASRMSRVVREHEVLRVAGWMTGDEPTAVANAAIEEVLRWAQRRCGGQLPPEAWERKSFDYLSGGRNSSCVHLQAGTSDLWAIRADDPDKTVAERVWTTEVVVGLLPDQPAKFSARLMVSTPEADL
;
A
#
# COMPACT_ATOMS: atom_id res chain seq x y z
N MET A 1 -12.69 -43.64 -1.03
CA MET A 1 -13.75 -42.92 -1.78
C MET A 1 -13.40 -41.45 -2.07
N THR A 2 -12.23 -40.96 -1.61
CA THR A 2 -11.79 -39.57 -1.78
C THR A 2 -11.08 -39.30 -3.12
N ASP A 3 -10.51 -40.34 -3.76
CA ASP A 3 -9.71 -40.19 -4.99
C ASP A 3 -10.49 -39.82 -6.26
N ALA A 4 -11.80 -40.12 -6.32
CA ALA A 4 -12.60 -39.87 -7.52
C ALA A 4 -12.80 -38.37 -7.80
N LEU A 5 -12.63 -37.53 -6.78
CA LEU A 5 -12.82 -36.08 -6.85
C LEU A 5 -11.50 -35.31 -6.98
N SER A 6 -10.34 -35.97 -6.90
CA SER A 6 -9.02 -35.33 -7.01
C SER A 6 -8.84 -34.48 -8.29
N PRO A 7 -9.31 -34.90 -9.48
CA PRO A 7 -9.23 -34.09 -10.69
C PRO A 7 -10.17 -32.87 -10.67
N LEU A 8 -11.24 -32.91 -9.87
CA LEU A 8 -12.17 -31.80 -9.70
C LEU A 8 -11.58 -30.79 -8.71
N ALA A 9 -11.02 -31.27 -7.59
CA ALA A 9 -10.36 -30.45 -6.58
C ALA A 9 -9.16 -29.68 -7.15
N SER A 10 -8.39 -30.28 -8.06
CA SER A 10 -7.29 -29.58 -8.74
C SER A 10 -7.73 -28.52 -9.76
N ARG A 11 -9.01 -28.53 -10.15
CA ARG A 11 -9.64 -27.56 -11.06
C ARG A 11 -10.49 -26.51 -10.33
N MET A 12 -10.73 -26.68 -9.04
CA MET A 12 -11.41 -25.66 -8.23
C MET A 12 -10.47 -24.47 -8.06
N SER A 13 -10.99 -23.26 -8.30
CA SER A 13 -10.24 -22.04 -8.04
C SER A 13 -9.82 -22.02 -6.57
N ARG A 14 -8.52 -21.86 -6.32
CA ARG A 14 -8.01 -21.69 -4.97
C ARG A 14 -8.59 -20.38 -4.42
N VAL A 15 -9.14 -20.44 -3.20
CA VAL A 15 -9.69 -19.25 -2.56
C VAL A 15 -8.54 -18.30 -2.25
N VAL A 16 -8.55 -17.13 -2.89
CA VAL A 16 -7.61 -16.04 -2.57
C VAL A 16 -8.08 -15.36 -1.29
N ARG A 17 -7.19 -15.23 -0.32
CA ARG A 17 -7.45 -14.57 0.96
C ARG A 17 -6.48 -13.41 1.14
N GLU A 18 -6.96 -12.32 1.75
CA GLU A 18 -6.13 -11.20 2.17
C GLU A 18 -5.80 -11.34 3.66
N HIS A 19 -4.52 -11.19 3.99
CA HIS A 19 -4.00 -11.29 5.35
C HIS A 19 -3.20 -10.03 5.68
N GLU A 20 -3.47 -9.42 6.84
CA GLU A 20 -2.61 -8.37 7.38
C GLU A 20 -1.37 -9.02 8.03
N VAL A 21 -0.19 -8.65 7.54
CA VAL A 21 1.10 -9.21 7.99
C VAL A 21 1.75 -8.31 9.03
N LEU A 22 1.68 -6.99 8.80
CA LEU A 22 2.30 -5.99 9.68
C LEU A 22 1.50 -4.70 9.66
N ARG A 23 1.42 -4.05 10.82
CA ARG A 23 1.00 -2.67 10.94
C ARG A 23 1.88 -1.92 11.92
N VAL A 24 2.33 -0.74 11.50
CA VAL A 24 3.06 0.21 12.34
C VAL A 24 2.33 1.54 12.26
N ALA A 25 1.98 2.12 13.41
CA ALA A 25 1.34 3.41 13.48
C ALA A 25 1.89 4.22 14.66
N GLY A 26 2.00 5.52 14.48
CA GLY A 26 2.51 6.42 15.51
C GLY A 26 2.56 7.87 15.07
N TRP A 27 3.23 8.68 15.87
CA TRP A 27 3.55 10.07 15.56
C TRP A 27 5.03 10.21 15.23
N MET A 28 5.33 11.19 14.39
CA MET A 28 6.69 11.59 14.02
C MET A 28 7.04 12.87 14.77
N THR A 29 8.15 12.85 15.49
CA THR A 29 8.64 14.01 16.26
C THR A 29 9.29 15.04 15.35
N GLY A 30 9.16 16.32 15.68
CA GLY A 30 9.86 17.42 15.02
C GLY A 30 9.17 18.75 15.29
N ASP A 31 9.92 19.84 15.14
CA ASP A 31 9.44 21.19 15.45
C ASP A 31 8.45 21.72 14.40
N GLU A 32 8.55 21.22 13.17
CA GLU A 32 7.72 21.62 12.03
C GLU A 32 6.95 20.41 11.46
N PRO A 33 5.75 20.09 11.98
CA PRO A 33 4.98 18.91 11.59
C PRO A 33 4.76 18.78 10.08
N THR A 34 4.47 19.89 9.40
CA THR A 34 4.28 19.93 7.94
C THR A 34 5.54 19.51 7.19
N ALA A 35 6.73 19.96 7.63
CA ALA A 35 7.99 19.56 7.01
C ALA A 35 8.28 18.07 7.23
N VAL A 36 8.01 17.57 8.44
CA VAL A 36 8.15 16.14 8.78
C VAL A 36 7.23 15.26 7.92
N ALA A 37 5.95 15.63 7.79
CA ALA A 37 5.00 14.92 6.94
C ALA A 37 5.44 14.93 5.47
N ASN A 38 5.89 16.08 4.96
CA ASN A 38 6.36 16.20 3.58
C ASN A 38 7.58 15.31 3.29
N ALA A 39 8.52 15.22 4.23
CA ALA A 39 9.67 14.32 4.12
C ALA A 39 9.24 12.84 4.15
N ALA A 40 8.28 12.47 5.01
CA ALA A 40 7.74 11.13 5.05
C ALA A 40 7.05 10.74 3.72
N ILE A 41 6.22 11.64 3.17
CA ILE A 41 5.57 11.42 1.86
C ILE A 41 6.62 11.23 0.76
N GLU A 42 7.67 12.04 0.74
CA GLU A 42 8.74 11.93 -0.26
C GLU A 42 9.45 10.57 -0.20
N GLU A 43 9.78 10.10 1.01
CA GLU A 43 10.38 8.77 1.19
C GLU A 43 9.45 7.63 0.74
N VAL A 44 8.15 7.76 1.02
CA VAL A 44 7.14 6.79 0.56
C VAL A 44 7.04 6.78 -0.96
N LEU A 45 7.05 7.95 -1.62
CA LEU A 45 7.01 8.06 -3.08
C LEU A 45 8.28 7.48 -3.73
N ARG A 46 9.46 7.75 -3.17
CA ARG A 46 10.73 7.13 -3.62
C ARG A 46 10.71 5.61 -3.49
N TRP A 47 10.07 5.09 -2.44
CA TRP A 47 9.83 3.65 -2.30
C TRP A 47 8.84 3.14 -3.35
N ALA A 48 7.67 3.77 -3.51
CA ALA A 48 6.63 3.35 -4.45
C ALA A 48 7.11 3.39 -5.91
N GLN A 49 7.89 4.41 -6.29
CA GLN A 49 8.55 4.55 -7.59
C GLN A 49 9.45 3.33 -7.93
N ARG A 50 10.06 2.69 -6.93
CA ARG A 50 10.88 1.49 -7.15
C ARG A 50 10.05 0.21 -7.30
N ARG A 51 8.75 0.25 -6.98
CA ARG A 51 7.85 -0.92 -6.97
C ARG A 51 6.80 -0.90 -8.08
N CYS A 52 6.40 0.27 -8.56
CA CYS A 52 5.30 0.41 -9.53
C CYS A 52 5.62 -0.16 -10.94
N GLY A 53 6.88 -0.49 -11.24
CA GLY A 53 7.26 -1.08 -12.53
C GLY A 53 7.34 -0.08 -13.70
N GLY A 54 7.32 1.22 -13.42
CA GLY A 54 7.50 2.27 -14.42
C GLY A 54 7.84 3.61 -13.76
N GLN A 55 7.27 4.72 -14.23
CA GLN A 55 7.44 6.04 -13.62
C GLN A 55 6.12 6.51 -13.04
N LEU A 56 6.12 6.92 -11.77
CA LEU A 56 4.96 7.57 -11.18
C LEU A 56 4.65 8.87 -11.92
N PRO A 57 3.37 9.24 -12.05
CA PRO A 57 2.98 10.45 -12.75
C PRO A 57 3.47 11.70 -12.00
N PRO A 58 3.69 12.85 -12.69
CA PRO A 58 4.14 14.09 -12.05
C PRO A 58 3.31 14.51 -10.84
N GLU A 59 2.00 14.29 -10.90
CA GLU A 59 1.03 14.55 -9.83
C GLU A 59 1.41 13.91 -8.50
N ALA A 60 2.04 12.73 -8.53
CA ALA A 60 2.55 12.06 -7.34
C ALA A 60 3.60 12.91 -6.62
N TRP A 61 4.54 13.48 -7.37
CA TRP A 61 5.63 14.32 -6.85
C TRP A 61 5.16 15.72 -6.44
N GLU A 62 4.04 16.16 -7.01
CA GLU A 62 3.27 17.32 -6.55
C GLU A 62 2.39 17.01 -5.32
N ARG A 63 2.44 15.77 -4.81
CA ARG A 63 1.68 15.27 -3.66
C ARG A 63 0.15 15.28 -3.85
N LYS A 64 -0.31 15.35 -5.09
CA LYS A 64 -1.73 15.29 -5.44
C LYS A 64 -2.21 13.85 -5.47
N SER A 65 -3.53 13.69 -5.47
CA SER A 65 -4.15 12.39 -5.78
C SER A 65 -3.77 11.92 -7.18
N PHE A 66 -3.52 10.62 -7.34
CA PHE A 66 -3.18 10.01 -8.63
C PHE A 66 -3.54 8.53 -8.64
N ASP A 67 -3.70 7.99 -9.85
CA ASP A 67 -3.73 6.56 -10.10
C ASP A 67 -2.63 6.19 -11.10
N TYR A 68 -1.89 5.13 -10.81
CA TYR A 68 -0.92 4.54 -11.70
C TYR A 68 -1.19 3.04 -11.81
N LEU A 69 -1.60 2.59 -13.00
CA LEU A 69 -2.00 1.21 -13.24
C LEU A 69 -0.98 0.54 -14.15
N SER A 70 -0.35 -0.54 -13.69
CA SER A 70 0.73 -1.21 -14.43
C SER A 70 0.73 -2.72 -14.20
N GLY A 71 -0.11 -3.44 -14.94
CA GLY A 71 -0.07 -4.91 -15.03
C GLY A 71 -0.06 -5.63 -13.68
N GLY A 72 -0.85 -5.17 -12.70
CA GLY A 72 -0.90 -5.72 -11.33
C GLY A 72 0.01 -5.04 -10.31
N ARG A 73 0.82 -4.05 -10.72
CA ARG A 73 1.60 -3.15 -9.85
C ARG A 73 0.93 -1.79 -9.71
N ASN A 74 -0.28 -1.80 -9.19
CA ASN A 74 -1.09 -0.59 -9.12
C ASN A 74 -0.60 0.28 -7.96
N SER A 75 -0.62 1.59 -8.14
CA SER A 75 -0.37 2.56 -7.09
C SER A 75 -1.42 3.65 -7.17
N SER A 76 -2.25 3.75 -6.13
CA SER A 76 -3.33 4.72 -6.04
C SER A 76 -3.12 5.57 -4.81
N CYS A 77 -3.18 6.88 -4.98
CA CYS A 77 -2.96 7.85 -3.93
C CYS A 77 -4.11 8.84 -3.86
N VAL A 78 -4.50 9.16 -2.64
CA VAL A 78 -5.52 10.15 -2.32
C VAL A 78 -4.91 11.17 -1.38
N HIS A 79 -4.99 12.45 -1.76
CA HIS A 79 -4.69 13.60 -0.93
C HIS A 79 -5.99 14.33 -0.62
N LEU A 80 -6.34 14.40 0.66
CA LEU A 80 -7.58 14.98 1.17
C LEU A 80 -7.27 16.12 2.13
N GLN A 81 -7.76 17.29 1.79
CA GLN A 81 -7.73 18.46 2.65
C GLN A 81 -9.16 18.76 3.12
N ALA A 82 -9.40 18.64 4.42
CA ALA A 82 -10.71 18.82 5.03
C ALA A 82 -10.60 19.81 6.19
N GLY A 83 -10.98 21.07 5.94
CA GLY A 83 -10.80 22.15 6.90
C GLY A 83 -9.32 22.35 7.21
N THR A 84 -8.93 22.08 8.45
CA THR A 84 -7.55 22.20 8.93
C THR A 84 -6.81 20.87 8.98
N SER A 85 -7.46 19.77 8.56
CA SER A 85 -6.84 18.45 8.47
C SER A 85 -6.30 18.22 7.07
N ASP A 86 -5.11 17.64 6.97
CA ASP A 86 -4.49 17.25 5.71
C ASP A 86 -4.07 15.78 5.80
N LEU A 87 -4.63 14.95 4.92
CA LEU A 87 -4.41 13.50 4.89
C LEU A 87 -3.90 13.10 3.52
N TRP A 88 -2.76 12.43 3.50
CA TRP A 88 -2.19 11.83 2.31
C TRP A 88 -2.12 10.32 2.51
N ALA A 89 -2.65 9.55 1.57
CA ALA A 89 -2.69 8.09 1.66
C ALA A 89 -2.38 7.45 0.32
N ILE A 90 -1.55 6.41 0.32
CA ILE A 90 -1.23 5.59 -0.86
C ILE A 90 -1.48 4.12 -0.58
N ARG A 91 -1.99 3.41 -1.58
CA ARG A 91 -1.99 1.95 -1.67
C ARG A 91 -1.13 1.57 -2.86
N ALA A 92 -0.16 0.69 -2.65
CA ALA A 92 0.73 0.19 -3.69
C ALA A 92 0.77 -1.35 -3.66
N ASP A 93 0.41 -1.95 -4.77
CA ASP A 93 0.45 -3.40 -5.00
C ASP A 93 1.77 -3.78 -5.67
N ASP A 94 2.38 -4.88 -5.21
CA ASP A 94 3.62 -5.46 -5.73
C ASP A 94 3.46 -6.99 -5.79
N PRO A 95 3.25 -7.57 -6.98
CA PRO A 95 3.21 -9.02 -7.14
C PRO A 95 4.51 -9.66 -6.62
N ASP A 96 4.37 -10.78 -5.90
CA ASP A 96 5.52 -11.51 -5.39
C ASP A 96 6.40 -11.98 -6.55
N LYS A 97 7.72 -11.90 -6.36
CA LYS A 97 8.72 -12.20 -7.39
C LYS A 97 8.97 -13.70 -7.55
N THR A 98 8.52 -14.49 -6.59
CA THR A 98 8.86 -15.92 -6.43
C THR A 98 7.63 -16.80 -6.28
N VAL A 99 6.52 -16.26 -5.79
CA VAL A 99 5.28 -17.00 -5.57
C VAL A 99 4.19 -16.50 -6.51
N ALA A 100 3.75 -17.37 -7.42
CA ALA A 100 2.67 -17.06 -8.34
C ALA A 100 1.38 -16.72 -7.59
N GLU A 101 0.62 -15.75 -8.12
CA GLU A 101 -0.68 -15.31 -7.60
C GLU A 101 -0.65 -14.66 -6.21
N ARG A 102 0.52 -14.55 -5.57
CA ARG A 102 0.70 -13.76 -4.36
C ARG A 102 0.92 -12.29 -4.73
N VAL A 103 0.17 -11.40 -4.09
CA VAL A 103 0.34 -9.95 -4.23
C VAL A 103 0.55 -9.33 -2.86
N TRP A 104 1.62 -8.57 -2.71
CA TRP A 104 1.85 -7.76 -1.52
C TRP A 104 1.23 -6.38 -1.73
N THR A 105 0.49 -5.91 -0.73
CA THR A 105 -0.02 -4.54 -0.72
C THR A 105 0.57 -3.78 0.45
N THR A 106 1.20 -2.65 0.16
CA THR A 106 1.60 -1.68 1.18
C THR A 106 0.66 -0.49 1.12
N GLU A 107 0.07 -0.16 2.27
CA GLU A 107 -0.69 1.06 2.46
C GLU A 107 0.04 1.97 3.42
N VAL A 108 0.14 3.25 3.07
CA VAL A 108 0.74 4.27 3.92
C VAL A 108 -0.20 5.44 4.04
N VAL A 109 -0.34 5.98 5.24
CA VAL A 109 -1.11 7.17 5.56
C VAL A 109 -0.22 8.13 6.33
N VAL A 110 -0.16 9.37 5.86
CA VAL A 110 0.47 10.50 6.55
C VAL A 110 -0.63 11.51 6.85
N GLY A 111 -0.75 11.91 8.12
CA GLY A 111 -1.80 12.80 8.58
C GLY A 111 -1.24 14.01 9.31
N LEU A 112 -1.79 15.18 9.01
CA LEU A 112 -1.56 16.42 9.71
C LEU A 112 -2.88 16.91 10.31
N LEU A 113 -2.81 17.23 11.60
CA LEU A 113 -3.89 17.86 12.36
C LEU A 113 -3.30 19.11 13.04
N PRO A 114 -4.12 20.15 13.28
CA PRO A 114 -3.65 21.35 13.98
C PRO A 114 -3.07 21.02 15.34
N ASP A 115 -1.97 21.71 15.67
CA ASP A 115 -1.29 21.67 16.97
C ASP A 115 -0.91 20.24 17.42
N GLN A 116 -0.77 19.31 16.48
CA GLN A 116 -0.38 17.93 16.73
C GLN A 116 0.87 17.56 15.92
N PRO A 117 1.71 16.67 16.45
CA PRO A 117 2.76 16.05 15.65
C PRO A 117 2.18 15.34 14.42
N ALA A 118 2.96 15.29 13.34
CA ALA A 118 2.58 14.55 12.15
C ALA A 118 2.38 13.07 12.49
N LYS A 119 1.32 12.46 11.92
CA LYS A 119 0.97 11.05 12.14
C LYS A 119 1.39 10.22 10.94
N PHE A 120 1.81 9.00 11.21
CA PHE A 120 2.20 8.03 10.20
C PHE A 120 1.60 6.67 10.51
N SER A 121 1.09 5.99 9.49
CA SER A 121 0.70 4.60 9.56
C SER A 121 1.15 3.89 8.30
N ALA A 122 1.76 2.71 8.46
CA ALA A 122 2.05 1.78 7.38
C ALA A 122 1.43 0.43 7.68
N ARG A 123 0.80 -0.18 6.68
CA ARG A 123 0.19 -1.50 6.74
C ARG A 123 0.69 -2.34 5.58
N LEU A 124 1.16 -3.55 5.87
CA LEU A 124 1.53 -4.55 4.88
C LEU A 124 0.49 -5.67 4.91
N MET A 125 -0.06 -5.96 3.74
CA MET A 125 -0.99 -7.06 3.52
C MET A 125 -0.46 -7.96 2.42
N VAL A 126 -0.96 -9.18 2.42
CA VAL A 126 -0.70 -10.16 1.38
C VAL A 126 -2.02 -10.78 0.94
N SER A 127 -2.25 -10.79 -0.36
CA SER A 127 -3.34 -11.51 -1.00
C SER A 127 -2.75 -12.76 -1.64
N THR A 128 -3.19 -13.95 -1.22
CA THR A 128 -2.62 -15.22 -1.69
C THR A 128 -3.64 -16.36 -1.69
N PRO A 129 -3.55 -17.32 -2.64
CA PRO A 129 -4.25 -18.60 -2.59
C PRO A 129 -3.54 -19.68 -1.75
N GLU A 130 -2.39 -19.36 -1.13
CA GLU A 130 -1.66 -20.27 -0.25
C GLU A 130 -2.44 -20.61 1.02
N ALA A 131 -2.33 -21.87 1.44
CA ALA A 131 -3.02 -22.34 2.63
C ALA A 131 -2.37 -21.81 3.92
N ASP A 132 -1.05 -21.69 3.90
CA ASP A 132 -0.20 -21.26 5.01
C ASP A 132 0.70 -20.10 4.55
N LEU A 133 0.94 -19.13 5.44
CA LEU A 133 1.71 -17.91 5.23
C LEU A 133 2.98 -17.88 6.08
#